data_AF-A0A7S2N069-F1
#
_entry.id   AF-A0A7S2N069-F1
#
_cell.length_a   1.000
_cell.length_b   1.000
_cell.length_c   1.000
_cell.angle_alpha   90.00
_cell.angle_beta   90.00
_cell.angle_gamma   90.00
#
_symmetry.space_group_name_H-M   'P 1'
#
loop_
_entity.id
_entity.type
_entity.pdbx_description
1 polymer ?
#
loop_
_entity_poly.entity_id
_entity_poly.type
_entity_poly.pdbx_seq_one_letter_code
_entity_poly.pdbx_strand_id
1 'polypeptide(L)'
;SWHLRGLESHGMRRTSVKALHEVGILQHEAPAIRRALARAQQSTPGLDADELVHYIASLEHLVFAEFQRVLDAAYKYEGLSADDKLSLAEMQQVLEAYVVMTRHGVKDRVEDHMRDMLHMRTNETDKFWQLQEFISNTTEDAMADLGPARDEFEYKSVGKIAKLLAARYGHWQDGDCRSMREHLRTLDQYSTGRVPLRMFWEQPHGAKYTFIESTKYLRMLGALDESLPSDPQVLIANYVEGPNNCINSFRYHSFCCISECRPIMQSIEDNIRAPYAAVDHLLRVVAGLAAEHSAETPALPEVLVEKLRQVAKRHGGKVPLHGRLFAQWLHFVFPSKCPFPHVITQNAGVLPKAGDHTEWAHVSPKDIQNCSADNGRGRPDFLS
;
A
#
# COMPACT_ATOMS: atom_id res chain seq x y z
N SER A 1 4.55 5.59 1.69
CA SER A 1 4.91 4.23 2.13
C SER A 1 5.49 3.45 0.96
N TRP A 2 6.69 2.90 1.11
CA TRP A 2 7.27 1.96 0.14
C TRP A 2 7.07 0.53 0.65
N HIS A 3 6.85 -0.42 -0.25
CA HIS A 3 6.81 -1.84 0.08
C HIS A 3 8.00 -2.52 -0.58
N LEU A 4 8.83 -3.19 0.22
CA LEU A 4 9.96 -3.96 -0.29
C LEU A 4 9.46 -5.28 -0.85
N ARG A 5 9.87 -5.59 -2.08
CA ARG A 5 9.42 -6.82 -2.74
C ARG A 5 9.89 -8.06 -1.98
N GLY A 6 8.98 -8.98 -1.70
CA GLY A 6 9.19 -10.18 -0.89
C GLY A 6 9.01 -10.02 0.63
N LEU A 7 8.91 -8.78 1.13
CA LEU A 7 8.63 -8.43 2.53
C LEU A 7 7.24 -7.83 2.72
N GLU A 8 6.37 -7.97 1.74
CA GLU A 8 5.05 -7.36 1.79
C GLU A 8 4.18 -8.01 2.86
N SER A 9 3.41 -7.19 3.56
CA SER A 9 2.49 -7.61 4.63
C SER A 9 1.19 -8.24 4.13
N HIS A 10 1.06 -8.50 2.83
CA HIS A 10 -0.18 -9.04 2.25
C HIS A 10 -0.45 -10.44 2.79
N GLY A 11 -1.50 -10.54 3.61
CA GLY A 11 -2.02 -11.79 4.16
C GLY A 11 -1.10 -12.50 5.15
N MET A 12 -1.67 -13.51 5.81
CA MET A 12 -0.91 -14.36 6.73
C MET A 12 -0.32 -15.54 5.97
N ARG A 13 1.01 -15.69 6.01
CA ARG A 13 1.69 -16.86 5.46
C ARG A 13 1.57 -18.03 6.45
N ARG A 14 1.13 -19.19 5.96
CA ARG A 14 0.92 -20.42 6.76
C ARG A 14 2.22 -21.10 7.16
N THR A 15 3.29 -20.86 6.40
CA THR A 15 4.65 -21.31 6.68
C THR A 15 5.39 -20.24 7.47
N SER A 16 6.36 -20.64 8.30
CA SER A 16 7.29 -19.69 8.94
C SER A 16 7.77 -18.71 7.87
N VAL A 17 7.73 -17.41 8.20
CA VAL A 17 8.34 -16.38 7.34
C VAL A 17 9.69 -16.93 6.93
N LYS A 18 9.92 -17.08 5.62
CA LYS A 18 11.25 -17.34 5.07
C LYS A 18 12.21 -16.47 5.88
N ALA A 19 13.24 -17.06 6.46
CA ALA A 19 14.18 -16.31 7.28
C ALA A 19 14.61 -15.07 6.47
N LEU A 20 14.84 -13.89 7.08
CA LEU A 20 14.94 -12.64 6.32
C LEU A 20 15.99 -12.73 5.18
N HIS A 21 17.06 -13.51 5.38
CA HIS A 21 18.08 -13.81 4.36
C HIS A 21 17.62 -14.68 3.16
N GLU A 22 16.47 -15.34 3.26
CA GLU A 22 15.86 -16.22 2.24
C GLU A 22 14.85 -15.49 1.34
N VAL A 23 14.60 -14.21 1.59
CA VAL A 23 13.74 -13.38 0.74
C VAL A 23 14.44 -13.17 -0.60
N GLY A 24 13.75 -13.45 -1.70
CA GLY A 24 14.37 -13.53 -3.05
C GLY A 24 15.13 -12.28 -3.46
N ILE A 25 14.64 -11.09 -3.08
CA ILE A 25 15.35 -9.82 -3.32
C ILE A 25 16.71 -9.78 -2.61
N LEU A 26 16.78 -10.28 -1.37
CA LEU A 26 17.99 -10.32 -0.57
C LEU A 26 18.95 -11.41 -1.06
N GLN A 27 18.41 -12.50 -1.60
CA GLN A 27 19.21 -13.59 -2.18
C GLN A 27 19.95 -13.18 -3.45
N HIS A 28 19.26 -12.51 -4.38
CA HIS A 28 19.78 -12.24 -5.72
C HIS A 28 20.39 -10.86 -5.87
N GLU A 29 19.85 -9.85 -5.17
CA GLU A 29 20.15 -8.44 -5.46
C GLU A 29 20.94 -7.76 -4.34
N ALA A 30 20.99 -8.35 -3.14
CA ALA A 30 21.70 -7.81 -2.00
C ALA A 30 22.58 -8.85 -1.25
N PRO A 31 23.59 -9.46 -1.90
CA PRO A 31 24.34 -10.58 -1.33
C PRO A 31 25.13 -10.23 -0.06
N ALA A 32 25.46 -8.95 0.14
CA ALA A 32 26.07 -8.44 1.37
C ALA A 32 25.07 -8.42 2.53
N ILE A 33 23.86 -7.93 2.29
CA ILE A 33 22.75 -7.93 3.27
C ILE A 33 22.40 -9.36 3.67
N ARG A 34 22.27 -10.27 2.70
CA ARG A 34 22.05 -11.69 2.97
C ARG A 34 23.10 -12.28 3.91
N ARG A 35 24.38 -11.98 3.66
CA ARG A 35 25.50 -12.51 4.46
C ARG A 35 25.47 -11.97 5.88
N ALA A 36 25.09 -10.71 6.08
CA ALA A 36 24.91 -10.12 7.40
C ALA A 36 23.72 -10.79 8.15
N LEU A 37 22.55 -10.87 7.50
CA LEU A 37 21.34 -11.46 8.09
C LEU A 37 21.46 -12.97 8.38
N ALA A 38 22.16 -13.71 7.53
CA ALA A 38 22.39 -15.14 7.75
C ALA A 38 23.30 -15.42 8.96
N ARG A 39 24.19 -14.48 9.32
CA ARG A 39 25.03 -14.58 10.53
C ARG A 39 24.25 -14.22 11.79
N ALA A 40 23.42 -13.17 11.72
CA ALA A 40 22.57 -12.72 12.81
C ALA A 40 21.67 -13.84 13.36
N GLN A 41 21.01 -14.58 12.47
CA GLN A 41 20.06 -15.62 12.84
C GLN A 41 20.67 -16.90 13.41
N GLN A 42 22.00 -17.10 13.31
CA GLN A 42 22.66 -18.28 13.86
C GLN A 42 22.96 -18.15 15.37
N SER A 43 22.95 -16.92 15.90
CA SER A 43 23.43 -16.61 17.25
C SER A 43 22.29 -16.38 18.24
N THR A 44 21.18 -15.78 17.78
CA THR A 44 20.04 -15.39 18.62
C THR A 44 18.76 -15.24 17.78
N PRO A 45 17.56 -15.51 18.32
CA PRO A 45 16.31 -15.18 17.62
C PRO A 45 16.11 -13.65 17.56
N GLY A 46 16.29 -13.05 16.39
CA GLY A 46 16.08 -11.61 16.16
C GLY A 46 17.24 -10.95 15.42
N LEU A 47 17.16 -9.64 15.23
CA LEU A 47 18.29 -8.77 14.86
C LEU A 47 18.64 -7.93 16.09
N ASP A 48 19.92 -7.81 16.42
CA ASP A 48 20.35 -6.80 17.37
C ASP A 48 20.28 -5.38 16.74
N ALA A 49 20.57 -4.35 17.55
CA ALA A 49 20.48 -2.97 17.10
C ALA A 49 21.47 -2.63 15.98
N ASP A 50 22.69 -3.18 16.04
CA ASP A 50 23.73 -2.90 15.04
C ASP A 50 23.38 -3.60 13.72
N GLU A 51 22.92 -4.84 13.80
CA GLU A 51 22.43 -5.61 12.65
C GLU A 51 21.24 -4.93 11.98
N LEU A 52 20.31 -4.39 12.77
CA LEU A 52 19.17 -3.63 12.27
C LEU A 52 19.62 -2.34 11.55
N VAL A 53 20.57 -1.60 12.11
CA VAL A 53 21.11 -0.38 11.47
C VAL A 53 21.79 -0.72 10.15
N HIS A 54 22.64 -1.74 10.11
CA HIS A 54 23.29 -2.18 8.86
C HIS A 54 22.28 -2.64 7.82
N TYR A 55 21.22 -3.32 8.26
CA TYR A 55 20.13 -3.75 7.39
C TYR A 55 19.38 -2.56 6.78
N ILE A 56 18.96 -1.60 7.60
CA ILE A 56 18.25 -0.39 7.17
C ILE A 56 19.12 0.42 6.20
N ALA A 57 20.38 0.72 6.57
CA ALA A 57 21.28 1.50 5.74
C ALA A 57 21.52 0.85 4.35
N SER A 58 21.61 -0.47 4.32
CA SER A 58 21.80 -1.20 3.06
C SER A 58 20.55 -1.21 2.19
N LEU A 59 19.35 -1.32 2.79
CA LEU A 59 18.09 -1.20 2.08
C LEU A 59 17.89 0.20 1.50
N GLU A 60 18.17 1.23 2.29
CA GLU A 60 18.12 2.63 1.84
C GLU A 60 19.05 2.84 0.66
N HIS A 61 20.28 2.33 0.72
CA HIS A 61 21.24 2.42 -0.39
C HIS A 61 20.69 1.78 -1.67
N LEU A 62 20.09 0.59 -1.60
CA LEU A 62 19.50 -0.10 -2.75
C LEU A 62 18.33 0.68 -3.36
N VAL A 63 17.44 1.18 -2.51
CA VAL A 63 16.26 1.93 -2.96
C VAL A 63 16.67 3.27 -3.58
N PHE A 64 17.56 4.03 -2.94
CA PHE A 64 18.02 5.32 -3.46
C PHE A 64 18.87 5.19 -4.73
N ALA A 65 19.58 4.06 -4.93
CA ALA A 65 20.28 3.81 -6.19
C ALA A 65 19.32 3.68 -7.38
N GLU A 66 18.08 3.20 -7.19
CA GLU A 66 17.08 3.20 -8.27
C GLU A 66 16.59 4.61 -8.58
N PHE A 67 16.29 5.41 -7.56
CA PHE A 67 15.89 6.81 -7.75
C PHE A 67 16.97 7.65 -8.42
N GLN A 68 18.25 7.40 -8.13
CA GLN A 68 19.35 8.08 -8.82
C GLN A 68 19.31 7.83 -10.34
N ARG A 69 19.03 6.59 -10.78
CA ARG A 69 18.90 6.26 -12.20
C ARG A 69 17.71 6.95 -12.85
N VAL A 70 16.62 7.16 -12.11
CA VAL A 70 15.46 7.93 -12.59
C VAL A 70 15.86 9.39 -12.81
N LEU A 71 16.64 9.97 -11.89
CA LEU A 71 17.14 11.34 -12.04
C LEU A 71 18.06 11.47 -13.26
N ASP A 72 19.00 10.53 -13.44
CA ASP A 72 19.88 10.51 -14.62
C ASP A 72 19.08 10.45 -15.92
N ALA A 73 18.02 9.63 -15.95
CA ALA A 73 17.13 9.52 -17.10
C ALA A 73 16.33 10.81 -17.35
N ALA A 74 15.89 11.49 -16.29
CA ALA A 74 15.18 12.77 -16.38
C ALA A 74 16.07 13.89 -16.95
N TYR A 75 17.33 14.01 -16.49
CA TYR A 75 18.31 14.93 -17.07
C TYR A 75 18.50 14.66 -18.57
N LYS A 76 18.72 13.38 -18.93
CA LYS A 76 18.89 12.99 -20.33
C LYS A 76 17.66 13.29 -21.18
N TYR A 77 16.45 13.13 -20.62
CA TYR A 77 15.20 13.44 -21.29
C TYR A 77 15.07 14.92 -21.63
N GLU A 78 15.47 15.81 -20.71
CA GLU A 78 15.50 17.25 -20.94
C GLU A 78 16.71 17.73 -21.77
N GLY A 79 17.57 16.80 -22.22
CA GLY A 79 18.78 17.13 -22.99
C GLY A 79 19.90 17.76 -22.16
N LEU A 80 19.87 17.57 -20.84
CA LEU A 80 20.81 18.14 -19.86
C LEU A 80 21.79 17.07 -19.32
N SER A 81 22.90 17.52 -18.76
CA SER A 81 23.96 16.73 -18.12
C SER A 81 24.05 17.01 -16.61
N ALA A 82 24.64 16.07 -15.86
CA ALA A 82 24.92 16.26 -14.43
C ALA A 82 25.96 17.36 -14.14
N ASP A 83 26.74 17.76 -15.14
CA ASP A 83 27.72 18.85 -15.04
C ASP A 83 27.08 20.24 -15.27
N ASP A 84 25.84 20.28 -15.79
CA ASP A 84 25.14 21.53 -16.06
C ASP A 84 24.67 22.19 -14.77
N LYS A 85 24.68 23.53 -14.78
CA LYS A 85 24.04 24.33 -13.74
C LYS A 85 22.67 24.75 -14.25
N LEU A 86 21.63 24.28 -13.56
CA LEU A 86 20.26 24.50 -14.01
C LEU A 86 19.70 25.80 -13.45
N SER A 87 18.95 26.54 -14.25
CA SER A 87 18.00 27.55 -13.76
C SER A 87 16.86 26.90 -12.96
N LEU A 88 16.08 27.72 -12.26
CA LEU A 88 14.86 27.24 -11.57
C LEU A 88 13.90 26.52 -12.53
N ALA A 89 13.73 27.04 -13.75
CA ALA A 89 12.82 26.48 -14.74
C ALA A 89 13.32 25.11 -15.28
N GLU A 90 14.61 25.00 -15.61
CA GLU A 90 15.21 23.74 -16.04
C GLU A 90 15.18 22.68 -14.93
N MET A 91 15.47 23.10 -13.68
CA MET A 91 15.34 22.20 -12.54
C MET A 91 13.90 21.69 -12.40
N GLN A 92 12.89 22.55 -12.50
CA GLN A 92 11.49 22.15 -12.42
C GLN A 92 11.13 21.14 -13.52
N GLN A 93 11.57 21.36 -14.76
CA GLN A 93 11.35 20.43 -15.87
C GLN A 93 11.97 19.04 -15.60
N VAL A 94 13.22 19.02 -15.12
CA VAL A 94 13.87 17.76 -14.72
C VAL A 94 13.10 17.06 -13.60
N LEU A 95 12.60 17.80 -12.60
CA LEU A 95 11.84 17.23 -11.50
C LEU A 95 10.45 16.72 -11.94
N GLU A 96 9.79 17.37 -12.91
CA GLU A 96 8.56 16.87 -13.52
C GLU A 96 8.79 15.52 -14.20
N ALA A 97 9.79 15.47 -15.10
CA ALA A 97 10.16 14.24 -15.78
C ALA A 97 10.51 13.14 -14.77
N TYR A 98 11.27 13.46 -13.73
CA TYR A 98 11.62 12.55 -12.64
C TYR A 98 10.38 11.95 -11.92
N VAL A 99 9.39 12.76 -11.56
CA VAL A 99 8.17 12.29 -10.88
C VAL A 99 7.31 11.45 -11.82
N VAL A 100 7.20 11.80 -13.10
CA VAL A 100 6.45 11.01 -14.08
C VAL A 100 7.15 9.68 -14.38
N MET A 101 8.49 9.67 -14.52
CA MET A 101 9.27 8.43 -14.66
C MET A 101 9.15 7.54 -13.41
N THR A 102 9.03 8.12 -12.22
CA THR A 102 8.77 7.37 -10.98
C THR A 102 7.45 6.60 -11.06
N ARG A 103 6.40 7.20 -11.66
CA ARG A 103 5.09 6.55 -11.87
C ARG A 103 5.16 5.47 -12.95
N HIS A 104 5.69 5.78 -14.13
CA HIS A 104 5.57 4.95 -15.32
C HIS A 104 6.78 4.02 -15.57
N GLY A 105 7.83 4.17 -14.76
CA GLY A 105 9.13 3.55 -14.98
C GLY A 105 9.94 4.30 -16.03
N VAL A 106 11.27 4.17 -15.93
CA VAL A 106 12.18 4.67 -16.97
C VAL A 106 11.97 3.84 -18.24
N LYS A 107 11.68 4.51 -19.36
CA LYS A 107 11.50 3.89 -20.67
C LYS A 107 12.81 3.87 -21.44
N ASP A 108 12.99 2.88 -22.30
CA ASP A 108 14.16 2.81 -23.20
C ASP A 108 14.14 3.92 -24.26
N ARG A 109 12.94 4.35 -24.67
CA ARG A 109 12.70 5.36 -25.71
C ARG A 109 12.16 6.65 -25.11
N VAL A 110 12.74 7.77 -25.51
CA VAL A 110 12.32 9.12 -25.09
C VAL A 110 10.88 9.40 -25.51
N GLU A 111 10.47 8.93 -26.70
CA GLU A 111 9.14 9.15 -27.25
C GLU A 111 8.03 8.50 -26.42
N ASP A 112 8.31 7.37 -25.77
CA ASP A 112 7.36 6.74 -24.87
C ASP A 112 7.19 7.57 -23.59
N HIS A 113 8.27 8.20 -23.11
CA HIS A 113 8.16 9.14 -21.99
C HIS A 113 7.43 10.42 -22.37
N MET A 114 7.66 10.95 -23.58
CA MET A 114 6.90 12.09 -24.11
C MET A 114 5.40 11.79 -24.16
N ARG A 115 5.00 10.56 -24.51
CA ARG A 115 3.60 10.15 -24.52
C ARG A 115 3.00 10.16 -23.11
N ASP A 116 3.71 9.62 -22.12
CA ASP A 116 3.26 9.62 -20.72
C ASP A 116 3.12 11.06 -20.18
N MET A 117 4.11 11.91 -20.44
CA MET A 117 4.09 13.34 -20.08
C MET A 117 2.93 14.09 -20.75
N LEU A 118 2.75 13.88 -22.06
CA LEU A 118 1.67 14.52 -22.83
C LEU A 118 0.30 14.06 -22.31
N HIS A 119 0.11 12.77 -22.10
CA HIS A 119 -1.13 12.22 -21.57
C HIS A 119 -1.49 12.84 -20.21
N MET A 120 -0.52 12.96 -19.31
CA MET A 120 -0.75 13.59 -18.01
C MET A 120 -1.15 15.07 -18.15
N ARG A 121 -0.46 15.82 -19.03
CA ARG A 121 -0.75 17.24 -19.30
C ARG A 121 -2.10 17.50 -19.96
N THR A 122 -2.57 16.59 -20.82
CA THR A 122 -3.79 16.81 -21.63
C THR A 122 -5.03 16.10 -21.12
N ASN A 123 -4.88 14.92 -20.50
CA ASN A 123 -5.99 14.05 -20.11
C ASN A 123 -6.14 13.93 -18.59
N GLU A 124 -5.09 14.20 -17.83
CA GLU A 124 -5.10 14.16 -16.35
C GLU A 124 -4.76 15.55 -15.76
N THR A 125 -5.31 16.63 -16.33
CA THR A 125 -4.94 18.03 -16.02
C THR A 125 -4.93 18.33 -14.51
N ASP A 126 -5.94 17.86 -13.77
CA ASP A 126 -6.01 18.04 -12.31
C ASP A 126 -4.84 17.34 -11.60
N LYS A 127 -4.47 16.13 -12.02
CA LYS A 127 -3.31 15.41 -11.46
C LYS A 127 -1.99 16.07 -11.85
N PHE A 128 -1.90 16.62 -13.05
CA PHE A 128 -0.72 17.36 -13.47
C PHE A 128 -0.52 18.62 -12.61
N TRP A 129 -1.59 19.34 -12.30
CA TRP A 129 -1.54 20.48 -11.37
C TRP A 129 -1.13 20.04 -9.95
N GLN A 130 -1.69 18.94 -9.44
CA GLN A 130 -1.28 18.37 -8.14
C GLN A 130 0.19 17.90 -8.12
N LEU A 131 0.73 17.45 -9.26
CA LEU A 131 2.15 17.10 -9.41
C LEU A 131 3.03 18.35 -9.33
N GLN A 132 2.63 19.44 -10.01
CA GLN A 132 3.34 20.72 -9.95
C GLN A 132 3.39 21.27 -8.53
N GLU A 133 2.25 21.28 -7.84
CA GLU A 133 2.16 21.72 -6.44
C GLU A 133 3.05 20.85 -5.53
N PHE A 134 3.02 19.53 -5.71
CA PHE A 134 3.89 18.61 -4.98
C PHE A 134 5.38 18.89 -5.17
N ILE A 135 5.79 19.18 -6.41
CA ILE A 135 7.18 19.53 -6.75
C ILE A 135 7.54 20.88 -6.12
N SER A 136 6.69 21.91 -6.27
CA SER A 136 6.95 23.25 -5.71
C SER A 136 7.11 23.20 -4.20
N ASN A 137 6.13 22.64 -3.49
CA ASN A 137 6.15 22.56 -2.02
C ASN A 137 7.35 21.77 -1.51
N THR A 138 7.71 20.66 -2.18
CA THR A 138 8.89 19.87 -1.78
C THR A 138 10.20 20.58 -2.09
N THR A 139 10.25 21.35 -3.18
CA THR A 139 11.42 22.16 -3.53
C THR A 139 11.61 23.28 -2.52
N GLU A 140 10.55 24.00 -2.14
CA GLU A 140 10.58 25.05 -1.12
C GLU A 140 11.09 24.52 0.23
N ASP A 141 10.56 23.38 0.69
CA ASP A 141 11.03 22.73 1.91
C ASP A 141 12.52 22.34 1.82
N ALA A 142 12.94 21.74 0.70
CA ALA A 142 14.34 21.35 0.51
C ALA A 142 15.26 22.59 0.43
N MET A 143 14.76 23.70 -0.11
CA MET A 143 15.51 24.94 -0.23
C MET A 143 15.76 25.61 1.11
N ALA A 144 14.84 25.47 2.08
CA ALA A 144 15.07 25.92 3.45
C ALA A 144 16.34 25.29 4.07
N ASP A 145 16.64 24.03 3.71
CA ASP A 145 17.82 23.30 4.19
C ASP A 145 19.10 23.56 3.34
N LEU A 146 18.97 24.12 2.13
CA LEU A 146 20.08 24.30 1.18
C LEU A 146 20.83 25.65 1.33
N GLY A 147 20.32 26.54 2.18
CA GLY A 147 20.92 27.85 2.48
C GLY A 147 20.32 28.99 1.66
N PRO A 148 21.03 30.11 1.48
CA PRO A 148 20.48 31.30 0.80
C PRO A 148 20.03 31.00 -0.63
N ALA A 149 19.12 31.84 -1.13
CA ALA A 149 18.55 31.76 -2.47
C ALA A 149 19.65 31.54 -3.52
N ARG A 150 19.42 30.56 -4.38
CA ARG A 150 20.32 30.20 -5.48
C ARG A 150 19.63 30.51 -6.80
N ASP A 151 20.36 31.17 -7.70
CA ASP A 151 19.91 31.39 -9.07
C ASP A 151 20.20 30.17 -9.97
N GLU A 152 21.12 29.30 -9.54
CA GLU A 152 21.57 28.11 -10.26
C GLU A 152 21.65 26.87 -9.35
N PHE A 153 21.34 25.72 -9.92
CA PHE A 153 21.24 24.43 -9.23
C PHE A 153 22.20 23.40 -9.81
N GLU A 154 23.18 22.98 -9.02
CA GLU A 154 24.04 21.84 -9.34
C GLU A 154 23.28 20.52 -9.17
N TYR A 155 23.66 19.49 -9.92
CA TYR A 155 23.09 18.14 -9.84
C TYR A 155 23.00 17.58 -8.42
N LYS A 156 23.98 17.85 -7.56
CA LYS A 156 23.94 17.44 -6.14
C LYS A 156 22.76 18.06 -5.37
N SER A 157 22.40 19.30 -5.69
CA SER A 157 21.28 20.01 -5.06
C SER A 157 19.95 19.47 -5.59
N VAL A 158 19.83 19.29 -6.90
CA VAL A 158 18.66 18.66 -7.53
C VAL A 158 18.46 17.23 -7.01
N GLY A 159 19.55 16.47 -6.84
CA GLY A 159 19.52 15.13 -6.26
C GLY A 159 18.99 15.08 -4.82
N LYS A 160 19.24 16.11 -4.00
CA LYS A 160 18.64 16.21 -2.65
C LYS A 160 17.14 16.44 -2.73
N ILE A 161 16.68 17.29 -3.64
CA ILE A 161 15.25 17.55 -3.86
C ILE A 161 14.58 16.27 -4.39
N ALA A 162 15.17 15.61 -5.39
CA ALA A 162 14.70 14.35 -5.95
C ALA A 162 14.60 13.23 -4.89
N LYS A 163 15.57 13.16 -3.97
CA LYS A 163 15.54 12.23 -2.84
C LYS A 163 14.35 12.51 -1.90
N LEU A 164 14.09 13.78 -1.60
CA LEU A 164 12.95 14.18 -0.77
C LEU A 164 11.60 13.91 -1.47
N LEU A 165 11.52 14.18 -2.78
CA LEU A 165 10.38 13.83 -3.62
C LEU A 165 10.11 12.32 -3.58
N ALA A 166 11.13 11.48 -3.76
CA ALA A 166 10.98 10.03 -3.66
C ALA A 166 10.45 9.58 -2.29
N ALA A 167 10.98 10.15 -1.21
CA ALA A 167 10.53 9.85 0.16
C ALA A 167 9.05 10.21 0.38
N ARG A 168 8.59 11.33 -0.20
CA ARG A 168 7.21 11.83 -0.06
C ARG A 168 6.25 11.27 -1.11
N TYR A 169 6.74 10.73 -2.22
CA TYR A 169 5.95 10.29 -3.36
C TYR A 169 4.83 9.31 -2.97
N GLY A 170 5.15 8.37 -2.08
CA GLY A 170 4.18 7.38 -1.61
C GLY A 170 3.00 7.98 -0.84
N HIS A 171 3.16 9.15 -0.21
CA HIS A 171 2.06 9.86 0.46
C HIS A 171 1.25 10.71 -0.53
N TRP A 172 1.93 11.32 -1.51
CA TRP A 172 1.29 12.08 -2.58
C TRP A 172 0.38 11.18 -3.43
N GLN A 173 0.91 10.07 -3.95
CA GLN A 173 0.15 9.14 -4.80
C GLN A 173 -1.02 8.46 -4.06
N ASP A 174 -0.96 8.36 -2.73
CA ASP A 174 -2.02 7.78 -1.91
C ASP A 174 -3.34 8.59 -1.97
N GLY A 175 -3.35 9.79 -2.56
CA GLY A 175 -4.58 10.53 -2.86
C GLY A 175 -5.59 9.75 -3.70
N ASP A 176 -5.11 9.01 -4.71
CA ASP A 176 -5.95 8.14 -5.54
C ASP A 176 -6.48 6.95 -4.72
N CYS A 177 -5.64 6.36 -3.86
CA CYS A 177 -6.01 5.28 -2.96
C CYS A 177 -7.08 5.68 -1.95
N ARG A 178 -6.97 6.88 -1.35
CA ARG A 178 -7.97 7.42 -0.43
C ARG A 178 -9.30 7.66 -1.14
N SER A 179 -9.26 8.24 -2.33
CA SER A 179 -10.45 8.48 -3.15
C SER A 179 -11.15 7.17 -3.56
N MET A 180 -10.38 6.15 -3.96
CA MET A 180 -10.91 4.82 -4.29
C MET A 180 -11.55 4.14 -3.08
N ARG A 181 -10.90 4.23 -1.91
CA ARG A 181 -11.43 3.67 -0.66
C ARG A 181 -12.73 4.33 -0.25
N GLU A 182 -12.82 5.65 -0.38
CA GLU A 182 -14.04 6.39 -0.07
C GLU A 182 -15.17 5.97 -1.02
N HIS A 183 -14.87 5.85 -2.32
CA HIS A 183 -15.81 5.30 -3.28
C HIS A 183 -16.30 3.90 -2.88
N LEU A 184 -15.41 2.97 -2.52
CA LEU A 184 -15.80 1.63 -2.05
C LEU A 184 -16.65 1.67 -0.78
N ARG A 185 -16.40 2.62 0.14
CA ARG A 185 -17.25 2.83 1.33
C ARG A 185 -18.66 3.29 0.97
N THR A 186 -18.82 4.09 -0.08
CA THR A 186 -20.18 4.46 -0.55
C THR A 186 -20.98 3.25 -1.05
N LEU A 187 -20.31 2.16 -1.42
CA LEU A 187 -20.92 0.90 -1.82
C LEU A 187 -21.15 -0.06 -0.65
N ASP A 188 -20.71 0.26 0.56
CA ASP A 188 -20.89 -0.55 1.77
C ASP A 188 -22.13 -0.09 2.55
N GLN A 189 -23.29 -0.57 2.11
CA GLN A 189 -24.61 -0.17 2.62
C GLN A 189 -24.76 -0.32 4.15
N TYR A 190 -24.00 -1.23 4.76
CA TYR A 190 -24.14 -1.60 6.16
C TYR A 190 -22.91 -1.23 7.01
N SER A 191 -21.94 -0.50 6.44
CA SER A 191 -20.67 -0.15 7.12
C SER A 191 -19.92 -1.38 7.66
N THR A 192 -19.99 -2.49 6.95
CA THR A 192 -19.39 -3.79 7.32
C THR A 192 -17.98 -3.98 6.77
N GLY A 193 -17.43 -2.98 6.09
CA GLY A 193 -16.18 -3.05 5.34
C GLY A 193 -16.26 -3.95 4.11
N ARG A 194 -17.46 -4.23 3.60
CA ARG A 194 -17.71 -5.17 2.52
C ARG A 194 -18.58 -4.54 1.44
N VAL A 195 -18.24 -4.82 0.19
CA VAL A 195 -19.04 -4.43 -0.97
C VAL A 195 -19.58 -5.70 -1.63
N PRO A 196 -20.91 -5.87 -1.79
CA PRO A 196 -21.46 -6.95 -2.61
C PRO A 196 -20.73 -7.02 -3.96
N LEU A 197 -20.24 -8.20 -4.35
CA LEU A 197 -19.40 -8.37 -5.54
C LEU A 197 -20.06 -7.80 -6.81
N ARG A 198 -21.38 -7.91 -6.88
CA ARG A 198 -22.17 -7.31 -7.94
C ARG A 198 -22.01 -5.78 -7.99
N MET A 199 -22.21 -5.09 -6.86
CA MET A 199 -22.05 -3.63 -6.83
C MET A 199 -20.60 -3.21 -7.05
N PHE A 200 -19.64 -4.07 -6.74
CA PHE A 200 -18.24 -3.84 -7.06
C PHE A 200 -18.01 -3.81 -8.59
N TRP A 201 -18.61 -4.72 -9.37
CA TRP A 201 -18.49 -4.71 -10.83
C TRP A 201 -19.44 -3.74 -11.56
N GLU A 202 -20.65 -3.51 -11.04
CA GLU A 202 -21.68 -2.66 -11.65
C GLU A 202 -21.47 -1.16 -11.39
N GLN A 203 -20.31 -0.63 -11.83
CA GLN A 203 -20.06 0.81 -11.75
C GLN A 203 -20.85 1.55 -12.85
N PRO A 204 -21.46 2.70 -12.52
CA PRO A 204 -22.20 3.48 -13.51
C PRO A 204 -21.28 3.96 -14.63
N HIS A 205 -21.84 4.21 -15.82
CA HIS A 205 -21.07 4.75 -16.93
C HIS A 205 -20.47 6.12 -16.56
N GLY A 206 -19.17 6.31 -16.81
CA GLY A 206 -18.45 7.51 -16.39
C GLY A 206 -18.09 7.55 -14.89
N ALA A 207 -18.25 6.45 -14.16
CA ALA A 207 -17.73 6.35 -12.79
C ALA A 207 -16.24 6.67 -12.74
N LYS A 208 -15.82 7.36 -11.68
CA LYS A 208 -14.41 7.69 -11.42
C LYS A 208 -13.54 6.43 -11.29
N TYR A 209 -14.12 5.36 -10.77
CA TYR A 209 -13.46 4.06 -10.60
C TYR A 209 -14.27 2.97 -11.30
N THR A 210 -13.57 2.09 -12.01
CA THR A 210 -14.10 0.84 -12.55
C THR A 210 -13.28 -0.30 -11.98
N PHE A 211 -13.96 -1.34 -11.51
CA PHE A 211 -13.30 -2.49 -10.91
C PHE A 211 -13.57 -3.72 -11.76
N ILE A 212 -12.51 -4.43 -12.11
CA ILE A 212 -12.55 -5.49 -13.11
C ILE A 212 -11.90 -6.77 -12.64
N GLU A 213 -11.50 -6.86 -11.37
CA GLU A 213 -10.84 -8.04 -10.84
C GLU A 213 -11.79 -9.24 -10.79
N SER A 214 -11.32 -10.39 -11.29
CA SER A 214 -12.07 -11.64 -11.27
C SER A 214 -12.18 -12.20 -9.85
N THR A 215 -13.19 -13.04 -9.60
CA THR A 215 -13.31 -13.75 -8.30
C THR A 215 -12.08 -14.60 -8.00
N LYS A 216 -11.44 -15.18 -9.02
CA LYS A 216 -10.20 -15.93 -8.89
C LYS A 216 -9.09 -15.03 -8.34
N TYR A 217 -8.94 -13.83 -8.88
CA TYR A 217 -7.95 -12.87 -8.43
C TYR A 217 -8.28 -12.31 -7.04
N LEU A 218 -9.52 -11.88 -6.79
CA LEU A 218 -9.95 -11.39 -5.48
C LEU A 218 -9.76 -12.44 -4.36
N ARG A 219 -10.02 -13.72 -4.66
CA ARG A 219 -9.76 -14.82 -3.72
C ARG A 219 -8.26 -14.99 -3.44
N MET A 220 -7.43 -14.84 -4.47
CA MET A 220 -5.97 -14.90 -4.34
C MET A 220 -5.44 -13.76 -3.45
N LEU A 221 -6.03 -12.56 -3.54
CA LEU A 221 -5.74 -11.43 -2.66
C LEU A 221 -6.31 -11.60 -1.25
N GLY A 222 -7.14 -12.62 -1.02
CA GLY A 222 -7.98 -12.74 0.17
C GLY A 222 -8.91 -11.55 0.37
N ALA A 223 -9.29 -10.90 -0.72
CA ALA A 223 -10.24 -9.80 -0.76
C ALA A 223 -11.68 -10.28 -1.02
N LEU A 224 -11.90 -11.57 -1.28
CA LEU A 224 -13.24 -12.14 -1.50
C LEU A 224 -13.73 -12.88 -0.25
N ASP A 225 -14.86 -12.43 0.30
CA ASP A 225 -15.65 -13.10 1.33
C ASP A 225 -16.75 -13.94 0.68
N GLU A 226 -16.66 -15.26 0.83
CA GLU A 226 -17.63 -16.23 0.30
C GLU A 226 -18.30 -17.01 1.45
N SER A 227 -18.30 -16.44 2.66
CA SER A 227 -18.96 -17.05 3.82
C SER A 227 -20.45 -17.34 3.56
N LEU A 228 -21.08 -16.53 2.70
CA LEU A 228 -22.37 -16.78 2.09
C LEU A 228 -22.18 -16.98 0.58
N PRO A 229 -22.20 -18.23 0.06
CA PRO A 229 -21.94 -18.50 -1.36
C PRO A 229 -22.93 -17.82 -2.32
N SER A 230 -24.14 -17.52 -1.86
CA SER A 230 -25.17 -16.80 -2.63
C SER A 230 -24.97 -15.29 -2.68
N ASP A 231 -24.06 -14.74 -1.87
CA ASP A 231 -23.80 -13.30 -1.78
C ASP A 231 -22.30 -13.04 -1.53
N PRO A 232 -21.42 -13.33 -2.50
CA PRO A 232 -20.00 -13.05 -2.36
C PRO A 232 -19.77 -11.53 -2.23
N GLN A 233 -18.85 -11.14 -1.35
CA GLN A 233 -18.55 -9.74 -1.08
C GLN A 233 -17.05 -9.46 -1.14
N VAL A 234 -16.68 -8.25 -1.52
CA VAL A 234 -15.30 -7.76 -1.55
C VAL A 234 -14.98 -7.05 -0.24
N LEU A 235 -13.94 -7.51 0.46
CA LEU A 235 -13.40 -6.90 1.67
C LEU A 235 -12.59 -5.65 1.29
N ILE A 236 -13.09 -4.47 1.64
CA ILE A 236 -12.53 -3.17 1.22
C ILE A 236 -11.06 -3.05 1.61
N ALA A 237 -10.74 -3.29 2.89
CA ALA A 237 -9.37 -3.15 3.40
C ALA A 237 -8.40 -4.09 2.68
N ASN A 238 -8.78 -5.35 2.45
CA ASN A 238 -7.96 -6.34 1.76
C ASN A 238 -7.76 -5.98 0.27
N TYR A 239 -8.80 -5.46 -0.39
CA TYR A 239 -8.71 -5.04 -1.78
C TYR A 239 -7.80 -3.81 -1.92
N VAL A 240 -8.03 -2.75 -1.16
CA VAL A 240 -7.27 -1.50 -1.26
C VAL A 240 -5.80 -1.70 -0.90
N GLU A 241 -5.52 -2.49 0.13
CA GLU A 241 -4.14 -2.85 0.47
C GLU A 241 -3.56 -3.89 -0.47
N GLY A 242 -4.29 -4.37 -1.47
CA GLY A 242 -3.87 -5.41 -2.39
C GLY A 242 -2.78 -4.97 -3.39
N PRO A 243 -2.01 -5.93 -3.94
CA PRO A 243 -0.94 -5.69 -4.91
C PRO A 243 -1.40 -5.06 -6.23
N ASN A 244 -2.68 -5.17 -6.59
CA ASN A 244 -3.29 -4.48 -7.74
C ASN A 244 -3.29 -2.95 -7.58
N ASN A 245 -3.15 -2.47 -6.35
CA ASN A 245 -3.13 -1.06 -6.02
C ASN A 245 -1.71 -0.55 -5.71
N CYS A 246 -0.71 -1.13 -6.37
CA CYS A 246 0.70 -0.76 -6.29
C CYS A 246 1.25 -0.30 -7.64
N ILE A 247 2.02 0.78 -7.64
CA ILE A 247 2.90 1.18 -8.74
C ILE A 247 4.17 0.34 -8.67
N ASN A 248 4.39 -0.47 -9.71
CA ASN A 248 5.42 -1.51 -9.73
C ASN A 248 6.59 -1.19 -10.68
N SER A 249 6.97 0.08 -10.75
CA SER A 249 7.94 0.64 -11.69
C SER A 249 9.41 0.42 -11.31
N PHE A 250 9.65 -0.03 -10.07
CA PHE A 250 10.98 -0.25 -9.51
C PHE A 250 11.26 -1.74 -9.35
N ARG A 251 12.54 -2.13 -9.36
CA ARG A 251 12.96 -3.53 -9.21
C ARG A 251 12.82 -4.01 -7.77
N TYR A 252 13.13 -3.14 -6.81
CA TYR A 252 13.27 -3.56 -5.40
C TYR A 252 12.06 -3.22 -4.54
N HIS A 253 11.30 -2.22 -4.94
CA HIS A 253 10.20 -1.71 -4.15
C HIS A 253 8.99 -1.37 -5.01
N SER A 254 7.87 -1.10 -4.34
CA SER A 254 6.64 -0.64 -4.96
C SER A 254 6.01 0.46 -4.11
N PHE A 255 5.32 1.39 -4.76
CA PHE A 255 4.48 2.37 -4.07
C PHE A 255 3.05 1.83 -4.04
N CYS A 256 2.55 1.51 -2.86
CA CYS A 256 1.21 0.94 -2.68
C CYS A 256 0.33 1.87 -1.86
N CYS A 257 -0.98 1.63 -1.90
CA CYS A 257 -1.92 2.28 -0.99
C CYS A 257 -1.51 2.13 0.47
N ILE A 258 -1.64 3.20 1.23
CA ILE A 258 -1.27 3.24 2.64
C ILE A 258 -2.37 2.59 3.47
N SER A 259 -1.97 1.65 4.34
CA SER A 259 -2.85 0.99 5.30
C SER A 259 -3.38 1.97 6.34
N GLU A 260 -4.70 2.08 6.46
CA GLU A 260 -5.35 2.80 7.58
C GLU A 260 -5.31 1.99 8.88
N CYS A 261 -5.04 0.68 8.82
CA CYS A 261 -4.86 -0.15 10.01
C CYS A 261 -3.54 0.13 10.72
N ARG A 262 -2.49 0.49 9.97
CA ARG A 262 -1.15 0.67 10.54
C ARG A 262 -1.10 1.76 11.62
N PRO A 263 -1.67 2.97 11.42
CA PRO A 263 -1.77 3.95 12.51
C PRO A 263 -2.59 3.46 13.70
N ILE A 264 -3.66 2.68 13.47
CA ILE A 264 -4.47 2.10 14.55
C ILE A 264 -3.62 1.12 15.38
N MET A 265 -2.90 0.22 14.72
CA MET A 265 -1.99 -0.71 15.37
C MET A 265 -0.87 0.01 16.11
N GLN A 266 -0.29 1.05 15.51
CA GLN A 266 0.73 1.88 16.16
C GLN A 266 0.20 2.52 17.44
N SER A 267 -1.00 3.11 17.42
CA SER A 267 -1.63 3.66 18.62
C SER A 267 -1.88 2.59 19.70
N ILE A 268 -2.26 1.37 19.31
CA ILE A 268 -2.42 0.25 20.26
C ILE A 268 -1.05 -0.12 20.86
N GLU A 269 -0.02 -0.26 20.03
CA GLU A 269 1.34 -0.61 20.45
C GLU A 269 1.93 0.45 21.40
N ASP A 270 1.75 1.73 21.09
CA ASP A 270 2.23 2.87 21.89
C ASP A 270 1.60 2.92 23.29
N ASN A 271 0.33 2.51 23.40
CA ASN A 271 -0.42 2.45 24.65
C ASN A 271 -0.13 1.16 25.46
N ILE A 272 0.04 0.01 24.79
CA ILE A 272 0.24 -1.27 25.47
C ILE A 272 1.72 -1.50 25.84
N ARG A 273 2.65 -1.13 24.95
CA ARG A 273 4.11 -1.30 25.10
C ARG A 273 4.55 -2.72 25.48
N ALA A 274 3.81 -3.72 25.01
CA ALA A 274 4.07 -5.13 25.26
C ALA A 274 3.46 -5.99 24.15
N PRO A 275 4.03 -7.18 23.86
CA PRO A 275 3.48 -8.08 22.83
C PRO A 275 2.14 -8.73 23.22
N TYR A 276 1.71 -8.58 24.48
CA TYR A 276 0.45 -9.09 25.02
C TYR A 276 -0.25 -8.03 25.88
N ALA A 277 -1.58 -8.00 25.83
CA ALA A 277 -2.39 -7.08 26.64
C ALA A 277 -3.41 -7.82 27.52
N ALA A 278 -3.71 -7.28 28.70
CA ALA A 278 -4.91 -7.69 29.44
C ALA A 278 -6.17 -7.21 28.70
N VAL A 279 -7.25 -8.00 28.73
CA VAL A 279 -8.48 -7.72 27.97
C VAL A 279 -9.03 -6.33 28.28
N ASP A 280 -9.20 -5.99 29.56
CA ASP A 280 -9.82 -4.72 29.94
C ASP A 280 -8.97 -3.50 29.56
N HIS A 281 -7.64 -3.63 29.60
CA HIS A 281 -6.75 -2.56 29.14
C HIS A 281 -6.87 -2.36 27.63
N LEU A 282 -6.85 -3.45 26.86
CA LEU A 282 -6.96 -3.40 25.41
C LEU A 282 -8.31 -2.85 24.95
N LEU A 283 -9.41 -3.24 25.60
CA LEU A 283 -10.74 -2.73 25.30
C LEU A 283 -10.83 -1.22 25.54
N ARG A 284 -10.24 -0.70 26.63
CA ARG A 284 -10.21 0.75 26.88
C ARG A 284 -9.48 1.51 25.78
N VAL A 285 -8.29 1.04 25.39
CA VAL A 285 -7.49 1.67 24.32
C VAL A 285 -8.27 1.65 23.00
N VAL A 286 -8.78 0.49 22.60
CA VAL A 286 -9.46 0.33 21.30
C VAL A 286 -10.80 1.07 21.25
N ALA A 287 -11.56 1.12 22.36
CA ALA A 287 -12.78 1.90 22.43
C ALA A 287 -12.52 3.41 22.27
N GLY A 288 -11.43 3.93 22.86
CA GLY A 288 -10.99 5.31 22.66
C GLY A 288 -10.69 5.60 21.19
N LEU A 289 -9.92 4.71 20.53
CA LEU A 289 -9.62 4.82 19.11
C LEU A 289 -10.89 4.74 18.24
N ALA A 290 -11.82 3.84 18.56
CA ALA A 290 -13.07 3.72 17.80
C ALA A 290 -13.92 5.00 17.88
N ALA A 291 -13.98 5.63 19.06
CA ALA A 291 -14.70 6.89 19.26
C ALA A 291 -14.08 8.08 18.50
N GLU A 292 -12.75 8.14 18.40
CA GLU A 292 -12.06 9.17 17.59
C GLU A 292 -12.31 9.01 16.09
N HIS A 293 -12.52 7.77 15.63
CA HIS A 293 -12.62 7.43 14.21
C HIS A 293 -14.05 7.28 13.71
N SER A 294 -15.06 7.41 14.58
CA SER A 294 -16.49 7.35 14.23
C SER A 294 -17.31 8.16 15.23
N ALA A 295 -18.02 9.18 14.74
CA ALA A 295 -18.87 10.05 15.55
C ALA A 295 -20.07 9.33 16.21
N GLU A 296 -20.35 8.09 15.82
CA GLU A 296 -21.59 7.36 16.17
C GLU A 296 -21.38 6.04 16.92
N THR A 297 -20.16 5.69 17.39
CA THR A 297 -19.95 4.38 18.05
C THR A 297 -19.87 4.51 19.58
N PRO A 298 -20.93 4.20 20.35
CA PRO A 298 -20.99 4.53 21.77
C PRO A 298 -20.30 3.50 22.67
N ALA A 299 -20.06 2.28 22.19
CA ALA A 299 -19.32 1.22 22.86
C ALA A 299 -19.08 0.07 21.87
N LEU A 300 -18.04 -0.75 22.09
CA LEU A 300 -17.84 -1.98 21.33
C LEU A 300 -19.00 -2.96 21.59
N PRO A 301 -19.59 -3.59 20.56
CA PRO A 301 -20.62 -4.62 20.74
C PRO A 301 -20.17 -5.76 21.68
N GLU A 302 -21.06 -6.25 22.54
CA GLU A 302 -20.73 -7.31 23.54
C GLU A 302 -20.16 -8.56 22.87
N VAL A 303 -20.61 -8.89 21.66
CA VAL A 303 -20.06 -10.03 20.89
C VAL A 303 -18.56 -9.86 20.58
N LEU A 304 -18.07 -8.63 20.34
CA LEU A 304 -16.65 -8.38 20.12
C LEU A 304 -15.87 -8.44 21.43
N VAL A 305 -16.45 -7.95 22.53
CA VAL A 305 -15.86 -8.06 23.87
C VAL A 305 -15.67 -9.53 24.24
N GLU A 306 -16.71 -10.35 24.06
CA GLU A 306 -16.66 -11.78 24.36
C GLU A 306 -15.69 -12.54 23.46
N LYS A 307 -15.64 -12.23 22.16
CA LYS A 307 -14.61 -12.78 21.25
C LYS A 307 -13.21 -12.48 21.75
N LEU A 308 -12.93 -11.28 22.23
CA LEU A 308 -11.62 -10.91 22.76
C LEU A 308 -11.27 -11.67 24.05
N ARG A 309 -12.24 -11.85 24.96
CA ARG A 309 -12.10 -12.69 26.15
C ARG A 309 -11.76 -14.13 25.79
N GLN A 310 -12.38 -14.69 24.75
CA GLN A 310 -12.07 -16.03 24.25
C GLN A 310 -10.65 -16.14 23.69
N VAL A 311 -10.14 -15.10 23.00
CA VAL A 311 -8.73 -15.05 22.60
C VAL A 311 -7.84 -15.09 23.84
N ALA A 312 -8.09 -14.24 24.83
CA ALA A 312 -7.30 -14.21 26.05
C ALA A 312 -7.30 -15.54 26.81
N LYS A 313 -8.46 -16.22 26.90
CA LYS A 313 -8.59 -17.54 27.54
C LYS A 313 -7.65 -18.59 26.92
N ARG A 314 -7.38 -18.51 25.62
CA ARG A 314 -6.45 -19.40 24.91
C ARG A 314 -4.96 -19.05 25.14
N HIS A 315 -4.68 -17.86 25.66
CA HIS A 315 -3.34 -17.29 25.76
C HIS A 315 -3.03 -16.81 27.19
N GLY A 316 -3.39 -17.61 28.19
CA GLY A 316 -3.01 -17.35 29.60
C GLY A 316 -3.64 -16.09 30.20
N GLY A 317 -4.83 -15.71 29.74
CA GLY A 317 -5.55 -14.51 30.20
C GLY A 317 -5.12 -13.20 29.55
N LYS A 318 -4.24 -13.24 28.55
CA LYS A 318 -3.78 -12.06 27.80
C LYS A 318 -3.98 -12.25 26.30
N VAL A 319 -4.16 -11.16 25.57
CA VAL A 319 -4.33 -11.16 24.12
C VAL A 319 -2.98 -10.90 23.45
N PRO A 320 -2.47 -11.79 22.56
CA PRO A 320 -1.30 -11.51 21.74
C PRO A 320 -1.62 -10.49 20.64
N LEU A 321 -0.94 -9.35 20.61
CA LEU A 321 -1.26 -8.23 19.69
C LEU A 321 -0.93 -8.52 18.23
N HIS A 322 0.04 -9.39 17.95
CA HIS A 322 0.41 -9.77 16.57
C HIS A 322 -0.14 -11.15 16.18
N GLY A 323 -1.14 -11.65 16.91
CA GLY A 323 -1.77 -12.94 16.66
C GLY A 323 -2.88 -12.86 15.61
N ARG A 324 -3.10 -13.98 14.90
CA ARG A 324 -4.16 -14.09 13.90
C ARG A 324 -5.55 -13.73 14.43
N LEU A 325 -5.88 -14.20 15.63
CA LEU A 325 -7.19 -13.98 16.22
C LEU A 325 -7.40 -12.51 16.62
N PHE A 326 -6.34 -11.82 17.05
CA PHE A 326 -6.43 -10.39 17.34
C PHE A 326 -6.59 -9.57 16.06
N ALA A 327 -5.84 -9.86 15.00
CA ALA A 327 -6.02 -9.21 13.70
C ALA A 327 -7.45 -9.42 13.15
N GLN A 328 -8.01 -10.62 13.33
CA GLN A 328 -9.40 -10.92 12.95
C GLN A 328 -10.39 -10.08 13.77
N TRP A 329 -10.17 -10.01 15.08
CA TRP A 329 -11.00 -9.18 15.96
C TRP A 329 -10.92 -7.70 15.57
N LEU A 330 -9.72 -7.19 15.30
CA LEU A 330 -9.48 -5.80 14.92
C LEU A 330 -10.12 -5.44 13.57
N HIS A 331 -10.14 -6.37 12.61
CA HIS A 331 -10.94 -6.22 11.38
C HIS A 331 -12.41 -5.97 11.71
N PHE A 332 -13.03 -6.72 12.62
CA PHE A 332 -14.44 -6.49 12.94
C PHE A 332 -14.69 -5.21 13.75
N VAL A 333 -13.66 -4.66 14.42
CA VAL A 333 -13.75 -3.34 15.05
C VAL A 333 -13.62 -2.23 14.01
N PHE A 334 -12.71 -2.39 13.04
CA PHE A 334 -12.40 -1.39 12.01
C PHE A 334 -12.51 -1.98 10.60
N PRO A 335 -13.72 -2.31 10.11
CA PRO A 335 -13.89 -3.24 9.00
C PRO A 335 -13.42 -2.73 7.63
N SER A 336 -13.51 -1.43 7.37
CA SER A 336 -13.02 -0.83 6.13
C SER A 336 -11.57 -0.35 6.22
N LYS A 337 -10.92 -0.48 7.39
CA LYS A 337 -9.56 0.04 7.66
C LYS A 337 -8.55 -1.07 7.92
N CYS A 338 -8.96 -2.10 8.65
CA CYS A 338 -8.11 -3.23 9.02
C CYS A 338 -8.42 -4.47 8.18
N PRO A 339 -7.43 -5.05 7.48
CA PRO A 339 -7.67 -6.20 6.62
C PRO A 339 -8.03 -7.45 7.42
N PHE A 340 -8.95 -8.25 6.90
CA PHE A 340 -9.28 -9.55 7.46
C PHE A 340 -8.11 -10.52 7.23
N PRO A 341 -7.66 -11.25 8.26
CA PRO A 341 -6.53 -12.15 8.14
C PRO A 341 -6.89 -13.41 7.36
N HIS A 342 -6.53 -13.43 6.09
CA HIS A 342 -6.64 -14.57 5.20
C HIS A 342 -5.29 -15.29 5.10
N VAL A 343 -5.36 -16.61 4.91
CA VAL A 343 -4.16 -17.42 4.69
C VAL A 343 -3.87 -17.45 3.20
N ILE A 344 -2.76 -16.86 2.79
CA ILE A 344 -2.30 -16.88 1.41
C ILE A 344 -1.56 -18.19 1.12
N THR A 345 -1.87 -18.86 0.01
CA THR A 345 -1.03 -19.94 -0.56
C THR A 345 0.16 -19.34 -1.32
N GLN A 346 1.32 -20.01 -1.27
CA GLN A 346 2.68 -19.49 -1.52
C GLN A 346 2.95 -18.68 -2.81
N ASN A 347 2.01 -18.55 -3.74
CA ASN A 347 2.21 -17.89 -5.04
C ASN A 347 1.47 -16.55 -5.21
N ALA A 348 0.63 -16.10 -4.28
CA ALA A 348 -0.10 -14.84 -4.44
C ALA A 348 0.71 -13.58 -4.05
N GLY A 349 1.83 -13.75 -3.34
CA GLY A 349 2.68 -12.63 -2.89
C GLY A 349 3.69 -12.15 -3.93
N VAL A 350 3.73 -12.78 -5.11
CA VAL A 350 4.54 -12.28 -6.23
C VAL A 350 3.63 -11.36 -7.02
N LEU A 351 3.82 -10.05 -6.83
CA LEU A 351 3.32 -9.02 -7.75
C LEU A 351 3.61 -9.48 -9.18
N PRO A 352 2.60 -9.72 -10.03
CA PRO A 352 2.84 -9.74 -11.46
C PRO A 352 3.50 -8.40 -11.81
N LYS A 353 4.50 -8.41 -12.70
CA LYS A 353 5.09 -7.15 -13.16
C LYS A 353 3.98 -6.27 -13.75
N ALA A 354 4.06 -4.95 -13.59
CA ALA A 354 3.16 -4.05 -14.32
C ALA A 354 3.25 -4.40 -15.82
N GLY A 355 2.12 -4.81 -16.42
CA GLY A 355 2.06 -5.31 -17.80
C GLY A 355 1.84 -6.83 -17.95
N ASP A 356 1.95 -7.61 -16.88
CA ASP A 356 1.57 -9.04 -16.87
C ASP A 356 0.05 -9.16 -16.72
N HIS A 357 -0.67 -8.60 -17.70
CA HIS A 357 -2.14 -8.65 -17.82
C HIS A 357 -2.55 -10.05 -18.22
N THR A 358 -2.52 -10.98 -17.27
CA THR A 358 -3.07 -12.29 -17.53
C THR A 358 -4.59 -12.18 -17.58
N GLU A 359 -5.20 -12.56 -18.69
CA GLU A 359 -6.65 -12.49 -18.96
C GLU A 359 -7.52 -13.06 -17.82
N TRP A 360 -7.00 -14.01 -17.03
CA TRP A 360 -7.69 -14.58 -15.87
C TRP A 360 -7.84 -13.64 -14.67
N ALA A 361 -7.04 -12.56 -14.59
CA ALA A 361 -7.09 -11.59 -13.51
C ALA A 361 -8.31 -10.66 -13.65
N HIS A 362 -8.85 -10.53 -14.86
CA HIS A 362 -10.02 -9.69 -15.13
C HIS A 362 -11.30 -10.51 -15.25
N VAL A 363 -12.42 -9.94 -14.81
CA VAL A 363 -13.76 -10.47 -15.02
C VAL A 363 -14.15 -10.30 -16.49
N SER A 364 -14.81 -11.31 -17.08
CA SER A 364 -15.29 -11.17 -18.45
C SER A 364 -16.55 -10.29 -18.51
N PRO A 365 -16.81 -9.55 -19.60
CA PRO A 365 -18.06 -8.80 -19.75
C PRO A 365 -19.31 -9.68 -19.61
N LYS A 366 -19.21 -10.94 -20.03
CA LYS A 366 -20.29 -11.93 -19.89
C LYS A 366 -20.56 -12.27 -18.42
N ASP A 367 -19.53 -12.37 -17.60
CA ASP A 367 -19.67 -12.66 -16.17
C ASP A 367 -20.26 -11.47 -15.41
N ILE A 368 -19.88 -10.23 -15.79
CA ILE A 368 -20.53 -9.01 -15.28
C ILE A 368 -22.02 -9.06 -15.60
N GLN A 369 -22.37 -9.31 -16.87
CA GLN A 369 -23.76 -9.34 -17.32
C GLN A 369 -24.60 -10.46 -16.68
N ASN A 370 -24.01 -11.65 -16.48
CA ASN A 370 -24.67 -12.75 -15.78
C ASN A 370 -24.95 -12.42 -14.31
N CYS A 371 -24.01 -11.72 -13.65
CA CYS A 371 -24.19 -11.25 -12.27
C CYS A 371 -25.34 -10.22 -12.17
N SER A 372 -25.49 -9.36 -13.19
CA SER A 372 -26.62 -8.43 -13.30
C SER A 372 -27.96 -9.10 -13.55
N ALA A 373 -27.98 -10.25 -14.22
CA ALA A 373 -29.20 -10.93 -14.68
C ALA A 373 -29.86 -11.84 -13.62
N ASP A 374 -29.14 -12.29 -12.60
CA ASP A 374 -29.68 -13.20 -11.55
C ASP A 374 -30.65 -12.51 -10.57
N ASN A 375 -31.01 -11.26 -10.87
CA ASN A 375 -31.78 -10.33 -10.07
C ASN A 375 -33.30 -10.57 -10.04
N GLY A 376 -33.76 -11.74 -10.51
CA GLY A 376 -35.18 -12.10 -10.59
C GLY A 376 -35.68 -13.04 -9.48
N ARG A 377 -34.80 -13.54 -8.59
CA ARG A 377 -35.21 -14.44 -7.50
C ARG A 377 -34.86 -13.79 -6.16
N GLY A 378 -35.89 -13.27 -5.49
CA GLY A 378 -35.80 -12.45 -4.29
C GLY A 378 -34.93 -13.04 -3.17
N ARG A 379 -34.24 -12.15 -2.44
CA ARG A 379 -33.75 -12.46 -1.10
C ARG A 379 -34.96 -12.56 -0.15
N PRO A 380 -35.05 -13.58 0.71
CA PRO A 380 -35.93 -13.53 1.86
C PRO A 380 -35.42 -12.45 2.82
N ASP A 381 -36.33 -11.61 3.31
CA ASP A 381 -36.06 -10.69 4.41
C ASP A 381 -35.57 -11.48 5.62
N PHE A 382 -34.35 -11.18 6.10
CA PHE A 382 -33.85 -11.70 7.37
C PHE A 382 -33.59 -10.53 8.33
N LEU A 383 -34.69 -10.03 8.90
CA LEU A 383 -34.71 -9.50 10.26
C LEU A 383 -35.55 -10.46 11.11
N SER A 384 -34.87 -11.38 11.79
CA SER A 384 -35.39 -12.18 12.90
C SER A 384 -34.23 -12.66 13.75
#